data_AF-A3JQZ2-F1
#
_entry.id   AF-A3JQZ2-F1
#
_cell.length_a   1.000
_cell.length_b   1.000
_cell.length_c   1.000
_cell.angle_alpha   90.00
_cell.angle_beta   90.00
_cell.angle_gamma   90.00
#
_symmetry.space_group_name_H-M   'P 1'
#
loop_
_entity.id
_entity.type
_entity.pdbx_description
1 polymer ?
#
loop_
_entity_poly.entity_id
_entity_poly.type
_entity_poly.pdbx_seq_one_letter_code
_entity_poly.pdbx_strand_id
1 'polypeptide(L)'
;MSTRDRNRFVKEFPKNQLLLKTDIAKYEMSVAQKPFIVSKGAQKCFMEYSNGIADKWKKREKAFNDQFFQRSVAHAILFRGLDDHIAHSEWYKNERGYKAEIVTYTLAYFVYWLGKNGVSLDTQEIWKNQEIDTGMIDILDELAQQVRAFITNTPSSVANVREYCKKEVCWKDIKNADIRLNADATGFGITKSEAKEEAKEAVKQGQMDKELEFETRLFSLGPKIDEILADARRLKILSPSSDRGLAKLKRNAFNLPAPEKYAVKELLKKLSEFDKEY
;
A
#
# COMPACT_ATOMS: atom_id res chain seq x y z
N MET A 1 -2.50 22.66 -23.00
CA MET A 1 -2.76 22.96 -21.57
C MET A 1 -2.12 24.29 -21.24
N SER A 2 -2.87 25.28 -20.75
CA SER A 2 -2.32 26.60 -20.44
C SER A 2 -1.41 26.57 -19.21
N THR A 3 -0.55 27.57 -19.03
CA THR A 3 0.29 27.70 -17.80
C THR A 3 -0.56 27.75 -16.54
N ARG A 4 -1.76 28.37 -16.60
CA ARG A 4 -2.71 28.45 -15.48
C ARG A 4 -3.29 27.08 -15.15
N ASP A 5 -3.69 26.31 -16.15
CA ASP A 5 -4.21 24.94 -15.96
C ASP A 5 -3.12 24.01 -15.43
N ARG A 6 -1.87 24.18 -15.89
CA ARG A 6 -0.71 23.45 -15.37
C ARG A 6 -0.45 23.75 -13.90
N ASN A 7 -0.49 25.03 -13.50
CA ASN A 7 -0.27 25.41 -12.10
C ASN A 7 -1.41 24.92 -11.20
N ARG A 8 -2.65 24.95 -11.67
CA ARG A 8 -3.80 24.36 -10.96
C ARG A 8 -3.61 22.86 -10.78
N PHE A 9 -3.26 22.15 -11.86
CA PHE A 9 -3.01 20.72 -11.84
C PHE A 9 -1.88 20.33 -10.88
N VAL A 10 -0.74 21.03 -10.90
CA VAL A 10 0.39 20.73 -9.99
C VAL A 10 0.05 21.05 -8.52
N LYS A 11 -0.83 22.03 -8.28
CA LYS A 11 -1.31 22.35 -6.93
C LYS A 11 -2.26 21.27 -6.39
N GLU A 12 -3.09 20.71 -7.26
CA GLU A 12 -4.03 19.64 -6.92
C GLU A 12 -3.36 18.26 -6.84
N PHE A 13 -2.35 18.01 -7.69
CA PHE A 13 -1.61 16.77 -7.81
C PHE A 13 -0.10 17.04 -7.69
N PRO A 14 0.39 17.30 -6.47
CA PRO A 14 1.77 17.69 -6.27
C PRO A 14 2.70 16.50 -6.53
N LYS A 15 3.82 16.75 -7.22
CA LYS A 15 4.73 15.69 -7.69
C LYS A 15 5.34 14.86 -6.56
N ASN A 16 5.51 15.44 -5.37
CA ASN A 16 6.02 14.75 -4.19
C ASN A 16 5.01 13.72 -3.61
N GLN A 17 3.72 13.82 -3.95
CA GLN A 17 2.70 12.84 -3.59
C GLN A 17 2.50 11.75 -4.65
N LEU A 18 3.13 11.87 -5.83
CA LEU A 18 3.04 10.86 -6.88
C LEU A 18 3.71 9.55 -6.42
N LEU A 19 2.96 8.45 -6.40
CA LEU A 19 3.48 7.11 -6.10
C LEU A 19 3.54 6.29 -7.39
N LEU A 20 4.76 5.93 -7.81
CA LEU A 20 4.96 5.02 -8.93
C LEU A 20 4.84 3.57 -8.47
N LYS A 21 4.31 2.71 -9.34
CA LYS A 21 4.16 1.27 -9.03
C LYS A 21 5.47 0.59 -8.60
N THR A 22 6.60 1.00 -9.19
CA THR A 22 7.94 0.51 -8.85
C THR A 22 8.42 1.01 -7.49
N ASP A 23 8.00 2.22 -7.10
CA ASP A 23 8.32 2.79 -5.79
C ASP A 23 7.52 2.11 -4.70
N ILE A 24 6.22 1.88 -4.90
CA ILE A 24 5.38 1.11 -3.97
C ILE A 24 5.99 -0.26 -3.72
N ALA A 25 6.40 -0.98 -4.78
CA ALA A 25 7.06 -2.27 -4.63
C ALA A 25 8.34 -2.20 -3.78
N LYS A 26 9.16 -1.17 -3.97
CA LYS A 26 10.37 -0.93 -3.18
C LYS A 26 10.06 -0.69 -1.70
N TYR A 27 9.06 0.13 -1.39
CA TYR A 27 8.67 0.46 -0.02
C TYR A 27 8.12 -0.77 0.70
N GLU A 28 7.14 -1.44 0.06
CA GLU A 28 6.50 -2.63 0.60
C GLU A 28 7.49 -3.79 0.79
N MET A 29 8.42 -3.99 -0.14
CA MET A 29 9.41 -5.07 -0.01
C MET A 29 10.47 -4.76 1.06
N SER A 30 10.78 -3.48 1.31
CA SER A 30 11.66 -3.08 2.42
C SER A 30 11.00 -3.42 3.76
N VAL A 31 9.76 -2.97 3.97
CA VAL A 31 8.99 -3.25 5.20
C VAL A 31 8.67 -4.74 5.35
N ALA A 32 8.50 -5.47 4.25
CA ALA A 32 8.34 -6.93 4.26
C ALA A 32 9.65 -7.69 4.55
N GLN A 33 10.71 -7.02 5.01
CA GLN A 33 12.01 -7.62 5.35
C GLN A 33 12.67 -8.33 4.16
N LYS A 34 12.52 -7.78 2.95
CA LYS A 34 13.13 -8.28 1.71
C LYS A 34 14.05 -7.23 1.05
N PRO A 35 15.00 -6.63 1.78
CA PRO A 35 15.87 -5.60 1.22
C PRO A 35 16.74 -6.14 0.07
N PHE A 36 17.09 -7.42 0.11
CA PHE A 36 17.83 -8.09 -0.96
C PHE A 36 17.07 -8.18 -2.29
N ILE A 37 15.73 -8.15 -2.28
CA ILE A 37 14.94 -8.07 -3.51
C ILE A 37 14.95 -6.63 -4.05
N VAL A 38 14.87 -5.65 -3.16
CA VAL A 38 14.97 -4.23 -3.51
C VAL A 38 16.32 -3.91 -4.17
N SER A 39 17.42 -4.43 -3.61
CA SER A 39 18.77 -4.27 -4.15
C SER A 39 18.98 -4.90 -5.54
N LYS A 40 18.08 -5.78 -6.02
CA LYS A 40 18.13 -6.32 -7.39
C LYS A 40 17.66 -5.31 -8.45
N GLY A 41 17.13 -4.16 -8.03
CA GLY A 41 16.69 -3.07 -8.89
C GLY A 41 15.17 -3.02 -9.08
N ALA A 42 14.68 -1.84 -9.48
CA ALA A 42 13.26 -1.48 -9.48
C ALA A 42 12.37 -2.46 -10.27
N GLN A 43 12.78 -2.89 -11.46
CA GLN A 43 11.99 -3.79 -12.29
C GLN A 43 11.84 -5.18 -11.66
N LYS A 44 12.95 -5.79 -11.21
CA LYS A 44 12.93 -7.11 -10.55
C LYS A 44 12.13 -7.06 -9.25
N CYS A 45 12.32 -6.01 -8.45
CA CYS A 45 11.57 -5.79 -7.23
C CYS A 45 10.06 -5.67 -7.51
N PHE A 46 9.67 -4.92 -8.54
CA PHE A 46 8.27 -4.78 -8.93
C PHE A 46 7.67 -6.12 -9.35
N MET A 47 8.35 -6.91 -10.18
CA MET A 47 7.85 -8.23 -10.61
C MET A 47 7.60 -9.16 -9.42
N GLU A 48 8.55 -9.24 -8.48
CA GLU A 48 8.40 -10.05 -7.25
C GLU A 48 7.23 -9.58 -6.38
N TYR A 49 7.09 -8.26 -6.21
CA TYR A 49 5.98 -7.68 -5.47
C TYR A 49 4.63 -7.95 -6.15
N SER A 50 4.54 -7.73 -7.46
CA SER A 50 3.33 -7.94 -8.27
C SER A 50 2.84 -9.38 -8.23
N ASN A 51 3.75 -10.34 -8.32
CA ASN A 51 3.40 -11.76 -8.20
C ASN A 51 2.85 -12.06 -6.80
N GLY A 52 3.53 -11.60 -5.76
CA GLY A 52 3.10 -11.82 -4.38
C GLY A 52 1.77 -11.15 -4.02
N ILE A 53 1.52 -9.93 -4.52
CA ILE A 53 0.27 -9.20 -4.24
C ILE A 53 -0.92 -9.77 -5.02
N ALA A 54 -0.71 -10.24 -6.26
CA ALA A 54 -1.76 -10.91 -7.03
C ALA A 54 -2.27 -12.18 -6.33
N ASP A 55 -1.37 -12.97 -5.74
CA ASP A 55 -1.74 -14.14 -4.96
C ASP A 55 -2.46 -13.78 -3.65
N LYS A 56 -2.06 -12.69 -3.00
CA LYS A 56 -2.76 -12.18 -1.81
C LYS A 56 -4.17 -11.70 -2.16
N TRP A 57 -4.34 -11.00 -3.28
CA TRP A 57 -5.65 -10.53 -3.78
C TRP A 57 -6.62 -11.69 -3.97
N LYS A 58 -6.19 -12.73 -4.69
CA LYS A 58 -7.02 -13.93 -4.92
C LYS A 58 -7.48 -14.61 -3.63
N LYS A 59 -6.64 -14.62 -2.59
CA LYS A 59 -6.94 -15.30 -1.32
C LYS A 59 -7.73 -14.43 -0.34
N ARG A 60 -7.49 -13.12 -0.34
CA ARG A 60 -7.96 -12.18 0.70
C ARG A 60 -8.30 -10.81 0.13
N GLU A 61 -9.14 -10.77 -0.90
CA GLU A 61 -9.58 -9.53 -1.56
C GLU A 61 -10.09 -8.47 -0.57
N LYS A 62 -10.84 -8.88 0.46
CA LYS A 62 -11.39 -7.94 1.47
C LYS A 62 -10.32 -7.23 2.30
N ALA A 63 -9.09 -7.74 2.33
CA ALA A 63 -7.97 -7.07 3.00
C ALA A 63 -7.38 -5.92 2.18
N PHE A 64 -7.86 -5.70 0.95
CA PHE A 64 -7.52 -4.56 0.11
C PHE A 64 -8.62 -3.52 0.21
N ASN A 65 -8.55 -2.76 1.29
CA ASN A 65 -9.49 -1.72 1.70
C ASN A 65 -8.72 -0.40 1.91
N ASP A 66 -9.38 0.62 2.45
CA ASP A 66 -8.76 1.92 2.71
C ASP A 66 -7.55 1.80 3.64
N GLN A 67 -7.60 0.92 4.64
CA GLN A 67 -6.45 0.70 5.52
C GLN A 67 -5.25 0.11 4.76
N PHE A 68 -5.47 -0.75 3.76
CA PHE A 68 -4.39 -1.21 2.87
C PHE A 68 -3.75 -0.03 2.15
N PHE A 69 -4.56 0.88 1.60
CA PHE A 69 -4.08 2.08 0.91
C PHE A 69 -3.30 2.99 1.87
N GLN A 70 -3.88 3.34 3.01
CA GLN A 70 -3.26 4.18 4.04
C GLN A 70 -1.92 3.61 4.50
N ARG A 71 -1.86 2.31 4.75
CA ARG A 71 -0.61 1.61 5.11
C ARG A 71 0.45 1.74 4.02
N SER A 72 0.08 1.54 2.75
CA SER A 72 1.03 1.70 1.64
C SER A 72 1.53 3.14 1.49
N VAL A 73 0.69 4.14 1.79
CA VAL A 73 1.15 5.54 1.84
C VAL A 73 2.07 5.78 3.04
N ALA A 74 1.74 5.26 4.23
CA ALA A 74 2.61 5.35 5.40
C ALA A 74 3.99 4.73 5.15
N HIS A 75 4.07 3.58 4.46
CA HIS A 75 5.35 3.00 4.03
C HIS A 75 6.12 3.93 3.07
N ALA A 76 5.41 4.65 2.19
CA ALA A 76 6.04 5.61 1.29
C ALA A 76 6.57 6.84 2.03
N ILE A 77 5.82 7.37 2.99
CA ILE A 77 6.26 8.47 3.87
C ILE A 77 7.51 8.05 4.64
N LEU A 78 7.46 6.88 5.29
CA LEU A 78 8.58 6.33 6.05
C LEU A 78 9.83 6.16 5.19
N PHE A 79 9.70 5.55 4.01
CA PHE A 79 10.85 5.35 3.13
C PHE A 79 11.42 6.66 2.62
N ARG A 80 10.56 7.58 2.15
CA ARG A 80 10.99 8.85 1.56
C ARG A 80 11.62 9.76 2.60
N GLY A 81 11.04 9.85 3.80
CA GLY A 81 11.60 10.67 4.87
C GLY A 81 12.98 10.16 5.31
N LEU A 82 13.17 8.83 5.41
CA LEU A 82 14.50 8.28 5.68
C LEU A 82 15.49 8.52 4.52
N ASP A 83 15.07 8.30 3.27
CA ASP A 83 15.93 8.50 2.09
C ASP A 83 16.38 9.96 1.94
N ASP A 84 15.50 10.90 2.27
CA ASP A 84 15.76 12.34 2.28
C ASP A 84 16.65 12.75 3.46
N HIS A 85 16.36 12.27 4.67
CA HIS A 85 17.18 12.52 5.86
C HIS A 85 18.63 12.06 5.65
N ILE A 86 18.82 10.81 5.20
CA ILE A 86 20.16 10.26 4.93
C ILE A 86 20.88 11.09 3.87
N ALA A 87 20.18 11.53 2.80
CA ALA A 87 20.80 12.34 1.76
C ALA A 87 21.35 13.68 2.27
N HIS A 88 20.75 14.23 3.32
CA HIS A 88 21.12 15.51 3.93
C HIS A 88 22.02 15.36 5.17
N SER A 89 22.16 14.17 5.73
CA SER A 89 23.03 13.89 6.88
C SER A 89 24.51 14.18 6.59
N GLU A 90 25.23 14.62 7.60
CA GLU A 90 26.64 14.99 7.46
C GLU A 90 27.52 13.74 7.25
N TRP A 91 27.24 12.65 7.97
CA TRP A 91 27.98 11.39 7.82
C TRP A 91 27.87 10.83 6.39
N TYR A 92 26.70 10.95 5.74
CA TYR A 92 26.52 10.47 4.37
C TYR A 92 27.17 11.41 3.34
N LYS A 93 27.12 12.72 3.57
CA LYS A 93 27.79 13.71 2.71
C LYS A 93 29.31 13.49 2.69
N ASN A 94 29.89 13.16 3.84
CA ASN A 94 31.31 12.89 4.01
C ASN A 94 31.74 11.59 3.33
N GLU A 95 30.91 10.55 3.34
CA GLU A 95 31.25 9.26 2.73
C GLU A 95 30.08 8.67 1.90
N ARG A 96 29.89 9.24 0.70
CA ARG A 96 28.80 8.88 -0.21
C ARG A 96 28.93 7.46 -0.76
N GLY A 97 27.80 6.81 -0.94
CA GLY A 97 27.71 5.50 -1.57
C GLY A 97 26.59 4.66 -0.96
N TYR A 98 26.06 3.72 -1.74
CA TYR A 98 25.12 2.70 -1.26
C TYR A 98 23.83 3.19 -0.60
N LYS A 99 23.40 4.46 -0.79
CA LYS A 99 22.19 5.01 -0.14
C LYS A 99 20.95 4.13 -0.30
N ALA A 100 20.71 3.64 -1.52
CA ALA A 100 19.56 2.80 -1.80
C ALA A 100 19.59 1.50 -0.99
N GLU A 101 20.77 0.90 -0.85
CA GLU A 101 21.02 -0.27 -0.02
C GLU A 101 20.90 0.05 1.47
N ILE A 102 21.46 1.16 1.95
CA ILE A 102 21.35 1.61 3.34
C ILE A 102 19.88 1.79 3.72
N VAL A 103 19.10 2.60 2.99
CA VAL A 103 17.69 2.89 3.31
C VAL A 103 16.86 1.62 3.39
N THR A 104 16.96 0.73 2.38
CA THR A 104 16.13 -0.49 2.37
C THR A 104 16.51 -1.46 3.48
N TYR A 105 17.80 -1.62 3.78
CA TYR A 105 18.27 -2.49 4.87
C TYR A 105 17.92 -1.90 6.24
N THR A 106 18.02 -0.59 6.43
CA THR A 106 17.61 0.10 7.67
C THR A 106 16.15 -0.14 7.97
N LEU A 107 15.25 0.10 7.00
CA LEU A 107 13.81 -0.10 7.22
C LEU A 107 13.46 -1.57 7.45
N ALA A 108 14.08 -2.48 6.69
CA ALA A 108 13.90 -3.92 6.89
C ALA A 108 14.35 -4.35 8.29
N TYR A 109 15.50 -3.86 8.76
CA TYR A 109 16.04 -4.16 10.08
C TYR A 109 15.16 -3.57 11.19
N PHE A 110 14.70 -2.33 11.04
CA PHE A 110 13.82 -1.68 12.01
C PHE A 110 12.53 -2.48 12.21
N VAL A 111 11.87 -2.88 11.12
CA VAL A 111 10.64 -3.69 11.18
C VAL A 111 10.92 -5.10 11.74
N TYR A 112 12.08 -5.68 11.42
CA TYR A 112 12.52 -6.93 12.04
C TYR A 112 12.69 -6.79 13.56
N TRP A 113 13.34 -5.72 14.01
CA TRP A 113 13.58 -5.45 15.42
C TRP A 113 12.27 -5.22 16.17
N LEU A 114 11.33 -4.43 15.62
CA LEU A 114 9.99 -4.26 16.20
C LEU A 114 9.30 -5.62 16.40
N GLY A 115 9.31 -6.47 15.35
CA GLY A 115 8.73 -7.80 15.39
C GLY A 115 9.38 -8.73 16.41
N LYS A 116 10.69 -8.61 16.65
CA LYS A 116 11.42 -9.33 17.69
C LYS A 116 11.03 -8.86 19.10
N ASN A 117 10.67 -7.60 19.25
CA ASN A 117 10.20 -7.00 20.50
C ASN A 117 8.67 -7.05 20.66
N GLY A 118 7.98 -7.87 19.86
CA GLY A 118 6.56 -8.16 20.05
C GLY A 118 5.59 -7.13 19.47
N VAL A 119 6.10 -6.06 18.86
CA VAL A 119 5.29 -4.99 18.26
C VAL A 119 5.40 -5.00 16.73
N SER A 120 4.49 -4.29 16.07
CA SER A 120 4.47 -4.04 14.62
C SER A 120 4.44 -2.55 14.39
N LEU A 121 5.10 -2.06 13.33
CA LEU A 121 5.13 -0.64 13.00
C LEU A 121 3.73 0.00 13.02
N ASP A 122 3.58 1.09 13.77
CA ASP A 122 2.34 1.87 13.78
C ASP A 122 2.24 2.73 12.51
N THR A 123 1.67 2.12 11.47
CA THR A 123 1.44 2.82 10.20
C THR A 123 0.27 3.80 10.25
N GLN A 124 -0.62 3.69 11.25
CA GLN A 124 -1.76 4.59 11.40
C GLN A 124 -1.30 5.95 11.91
N GLU A 125 -0.35 5.97 12.85
CA GLU A 125 0.22 7.22 13.34
C GLU A 125 0.98 7.98 12.24
N ILE A 126 1.82 7.29 11.46
CA ILE A 126 2.50 7.87 10.29
C ILE A 126 1.49 8.41 9.27
N TRP A 127 0.41 7.66 9.01
CA TRP A 127 -0.66 8.10 8.12
C TRP A 127 -1.38 9.34 8.65
N LYS A 128 -1.72 9.42 9.94
CA LYS A 128 -2.43 10.58 10.49
C LYS A 128 -1.59 11.85 10.44
N ASN A 129 -0.31 11.73 10.81
CA ASN A 129 0.60 12.87 10.88
C ASN A 129 1.14 13.27 9.50
N GLN A 130 1.05 12.37 8.51
CA GLN A 130 1.59 12.55 7.15
C GLN A 130 3.12 12.82 7.13
N GLU A 131 3.81 12.43 8.19
CA GLU A 131 5.25 12.60 8.36
C GLU A 131 5.84 11.52 9.28
N ILE A 132 7.16 11.46 9.35
CA ILE A 132 7.89 10.58 10.27
C ILE A 132 8.12 11.37 11.56
N ASP A 133 7.80 10.77 12.70
CA ASP A 133 8.10 11.35 14.01
C ASP A 133 9.61 11.64 14.18
N THR A 134 9.95 12.73 14.86
CA THR A 134 11.36 13.14 15.05
C THR A 134 12.15 12.12 15.87
N GLY A 135 11.55 11.51 16.88
CA GLY A 135 12.21 10.43 17.63
C GLY A 135 12.42 9.19 16.76
N MET A 136 11.48 8.89 15.85
CA MET A 136 11.66 7.78 14.91
C MET A 136 12.79 8.05 13.92
N ILE A 137 12.92 9.28 13.39
CA ILE A 137 13.98 9.58 12.42
C ILE A 137 15.37 9.52 13.06
N ASP A 138 15.53 9.97 14.31
CA ASP A 138 16.80 9.90 15.04
C ASP A 138 17.25 8.44 15.22
N ILE A 139 16.31 7.57 15.62
CA ILE A 139 16.55 6.12 15.76
C ILE A 139 16.92 5.49 14.41
N LEU A 140 16.23 5.86 13.34
CA LEU A 140 16.50 5.33 12.00
C LEU A 140 17.85 5.82 11.46
N ASP A 141 18.30 7.03 11.79
CA ASP A 141 19.62 7.54 11.40
C ASP A 141 20.75 6.79 12.10
N GLU A 142 20.64 6.58 13.42
CA GLU A 142 21.61 5.75 14.17
C GLU A 142 21.69 4.33 13.60
N LEU A 143 20.54 3.75 13.28
CA LEU A 143 20.46 2.44 12.64
C LEU A 143 21.07 2.46 11.24
N ALA A 144 20.85 3.51 10.46
CA ALA A 144 21.41 3.65 9.11
C ALA A 144 22.94 3.71 9.11
N GLN A 145 23.55 4.39 10.08
CA GLN A 145 25.00 4.43 10.24
C GLN A 145 25.57 3.03 10.56
N GLN A 146 24.91 2.26 11.43
CA GLN A 146 25.31 0.88 11.74
C GLN A 146 25.11 -0.07 10.56
N VAL A 147 23.98 0.05 9.85
CA VAL A 147 23.69 -0.71 8.63
C VAL A 147 24.73 -0.44 7.56
N ARG A 148 25.11 0.84 7.38
CA ARG A 148 26.19 1.23 6.46
C ARG A 148 27.49 0.53 6.82
N ALA A 149 27.94 0.65 8.08
CA ALA A 149 29.17 0.03 8.55
C ALA A 149 29.14 -1.50 8.33
N PHE A 150 27.98 -2.14 8.54
CA PHE A 150 27.81 -3.56 8.27
C PHE A 150 27.93 -3.90 6.79
N ILE A 151 27.17 -3.25 5.90
CA ILE A 151 27.14 -3.63 4.48
C ILE A 151 28.44 -3.31 3.74
N THR A 152 29.21 -2.31 4.21
CA THR A 152 30.52 -1.98 3.64
C THR A 152 31.64 -2.86 4.18
N ASN A 153 31.47 -3.50 5.34
CA ASN A 153 32.38 -4.50 5.87
C ASN A 153 32.03 -5.90 5.36
N THR A 154 32.17 -6.10 4.05
CA THR A 154 31.81 -7.37 3.40
C THR A 154 32.72 -8.53 3.80
N PRO A 155 32.24 -9.79 3.77
CA PRO A 155 33.10 -10.95 3.88
C PRO A 155 34.23 -10.92 2.85
N SER A 156 35.40 -11.48 3.17
CA SER A 156 36.59 -11.48 2.30
C SER A 156 36.35 -12.08 0.92
N SER A 157 35.35 -12.96 0.78
CA SER A 157 34.94 -13.58 -0.49
C SER A 157 34.05 -12.69 -1.36
N VAL A 158 33.66 -11.49 -0.90
CA VAL A 158 32.76 -10.59 -1.60
C VAL A 158 33.42 -9.23 -1.81
N ALA A 159 33.83 -8.96 -3.05
CA ALA A 159 34.49 -7.70 -3.40
C ALA A 159 33.53 -6.53 -3.66
N ASN A 160 32.24 -6.79 -3.88
CA ASN A 160 31.26 -5.78 -4.27
C ASN A 160 30.06 -5.75 -3.32
N VAL A 161 29.96 -4.66 -2.56
CA VAL A 161 28.86 -4.38 -1.61
C VAL A 161 27.48 -4.50 -2.26
N ARG A 162 27.29 -3.98 -3.48
CA ARG A 162 25.97 -4.05 -4.16
C ARG A 162 25.58 -5.47 -4.52
N GLU A 163 26.54 -6.31 -4.90
CA GLU A 163 26.28 -7.73 -5.16
C GLU A 163 26.04 -8.51 -3.87
N TYR A 164 26.68 -8.13 -2.76
CA TYR A 164 26.38 -8.68 -1.45
C TYR A 164 24.93 -8.39 -1.07
N CYS A 165 24.51 -7.12 -1.14
CA CYS A 165 23.18 -6.67 -0.75
C CYS A 165 22.06 -7.33 -1.57
N LYS A 166 22.32 -7.81 -2.80
CA LYS A 166 21.35 -8.56 -3.64
C LYS A 166 21.09 -9.99 -3.18
N LYS A 167 21.97 -10.53 -2.34
CA LYS A 167 21.90 -11.92 -1.87
C LYS A 167 21.15 -11.96 -0.54
N GLU A 168 20.27 -12.95 -0.38
CA GLU A 168 19.55 -13.16 0.87
C GLU A 168 20.49 -13.43 2.06
N VAL A 169 21.71 -13.94 1.79
CA VAL A 169 22.73 -14.16 2.82
C VAL A 169 23.10 -12.85 3.55
N CYS A 170 23.20 -11.72 2.85
CA CYS A 170 23.47 -10.42 3.48
C CYS A 170 22.39 -10.05 4.50
N TRP A 171 21.12 -10.31 4.17
CA TRP A 171 19.99 -10.12 5.09
C TRP A 171 20.01 -11.09 6.27
N LYS A 172 20.47 -12.33 6.08
CA LYS A 172 20.63 -13.29 7.17
C LYS A 172 21.75 -12.84 8.11
N ASP A 173 22.87 -12.40 7.56
CA ASP A 173 24.06 -12.01 8.31
C ASP A 173 23.78 -10.74 9.13
N ILE A 174 23.12 -9.72 8.55
CA ILE A 174 22.82 -8.48 9.30
C ILE A 174 21.87 -8.74 10.48
N LYS A 175 20.90 -9.64 10.34
CA LYS A 175 20.00 -10.02 11.44
C LYS A 175 20.71 -10.69 12.62
N ASN A 176 21.89 -11.25 12.37
CA ASN A 176 22.74 -11.89 13.37
C ASN A 176 23.86 -10.96 13.86
N ALA A 177 23.99 -9.76 13.29
CA ALA A 177 24.96 -8.77 13.71
C ALA A 177 24.53 -8.10 15.03
N ASP A 178 25.51 -7.66 15.82
CA ASP A 178 25.30 -6.86 17.04
C ASP A 178 24.99 -5.40 16.65
N ILE A 179 23.82 -5.20 16.04
CA ILE A 179 23.24 -3.88 15.79
C ILE A 179 22.37 -3.52 17.00
N ARG A 180 22.66 -2.38 17.61
CA ARG A 180 22.00 -1.93 18.83
C ARG A 180 21.14 -0.72 18.56
N LEU A 181 19.94 -0.73 19.11
CA LEU A 181 19.08 0.44 19.21
C LEU A 181 19.28 1.01 20.61
N ASN A 182 19.80 2.22 20.71
CA ASN A 182 20.13 2.85 21.99
C ASN A 182 18.88 3.32 22.74
N ALA A 183 17.78 3.52 22.02
CA ALA A 183 16.48 3.92 22.55
C ALA A 183 15.43 2.81 22.37
N ASP A 184 14.46 2.77 23.27
CA ASP A 184 13.29 1.90 23.13
C ASP A 184 12.40 2.40 21.99
N ALA A 185 12.52 1.75 20.83
CA ALA A 185 11.70 2.06 19.67
C ALA A 185 10.32 1.38 19.70
N THR A 186 9.96 0.64 20.75
CA THR A 186 8.65 -0.06 20.82
C THR A 186 7.47 0.91 20.86
N GLY A 187 7.67 2.15 21.31
CA GLY A 187 6.67 3.22 21.25
C GLY A 187 6.25 3.62 19.83
N PHE A 188 7.00 3.24 18.80
CA PHE A 188 6.65 3.41 17.39
C PHE A 188 5.90 2.21 16.80
N GLY A 189 5.52 1.26 17.65
CA GLY A 189 4.80 0.07 17.25
C GLY A 189 3.55 -0.16 18.10
N ILE A 190 2.62 -0.90 17.50
CA ILE A 190 1.44 -1.44 18.15
C ILE A 190 1.63 -2.93 18.41
N THR A 191 0.95 -3.46 19.42
CA THR A 191 0.96 -4.89 19.71
C THR A 191 0.34 -5.69 18.56
N LYS A 192 0.69 -6.98 18.48
CA LYS A 192 0.07 -7.89 17.51
C LYS A 192 -1.45 -8.02 17.69
N SER A 193 -1.96 -7.79 18.89
CA SER A 193 -3.40 -7.85 19.18
C SER A 193 -4.12 -6.63 18.60
N GLU A 194 -3.58 -5.42 18.84
CA GLU A 194 -4.10 -4.17 18.29
C GLU A 194 -4.08 -4.22 16.76
N ALA A 195 -2.94 -4.58 16.16
CA ALA A 195 -2.81 -4.71 14.70
C ALA A 195 -3.84 -5.68 14.09
N LYS A 196 -4.21 -6.74 14.83
CA LYS A 196 -5.21 -7.72 14.39
C LYS A 196 -6.62 -7.16 14.49
N GLU A 197 -6.95 -6.43 15.56
CA GLU A 197 -8.28 -5.83 15.70
C GLU A 197 -8.48 -4.72 14.67
N GLU A 198 -7.49 -3.84 14.46
CA GLU A 198 -7.54 -2.82 13.41
C GLU A 198 -7.78 -3.44 12.03
N ALA A 199 -7.07 -4.52 11.69
CA ALA A 199 -7.24 -5.20 10.41
C ALA A 199 -8.66 -5.79 10.24
N LYS A 200 -9.27 -6.26 11.33
CA LYS A 200 -10.62 -6.82 11.33
C LYS A 200 -11.67 -5.71 11.19
N GLU A 201 -11.50 -4.61 11.92
CA GLU A 201 -12.35 -3.43 11.82
C GLU A 201 -12.30 -2.82 10.43
N ALA A 202 -11.11 -2.67 9.84
CA ALA A 202 -10.96 -2.15 8.48
C ALA A 202 -11.64 -3.02 7.42
N VAL A 203 -11.61 -4.35 7.60
CA VAL A 203 -12.36 -5.26 6.70
C VAL A 203 -13.86 -5.02 6.83
N LYS A 204 -14.36 -4.87 8.07
CA LYS A 204 -15.79 -4.60 8.32
C LYS A 204 -16.20 -3.25 7.73
N GLN A 205 -15.42 -2.20 7.97
CA GLN A 205 -15.64 -0.87 7.42
C GLN A 205 -15.66 -0.88 5.90
N GLY A 206 -14.65 -1.48 5.26
CA GLY A 206 -14.59 -1.56 3.79
C GLY A 206 -15.74 -2.37 3.17
N GLN A 207 -16.39 -3.27 3.92
CA GLN A 207 -17.63 -3.92 3.45
C GLN A 207 -18.83 -2.97 3.52
N MET A 208 -18.93 -2.17 4.58
CA MET A 208 -19.97 -1.15 4.72
C MET A 208 -19.83 -0.06 3.65
N ASP A 209 -18.62 0.38 3.36
CA ASP A 209 -18.35 1.39 2.32
C ASP A 209 -18.75 0.89 0.93
N LYS A 210 -18.42 -0.37 0.59
CA LYS A 210 -18.85 -1.01 -0.67
C LYS A 210 -20.37 -1.12 -0.77
N GLU A 211 -21.06 -1.32 0.35
CA GLU A 211 -22.52 -1.36 0.36
C GLU A 211 -23.12 0.04 0.15
N LEU A 212 -22.58 1.06 0.81
CA LEU A 212 -22.99 2.45 0.66
C LEU A 212 -22.70 3.00 -0.76
N GLU A 213 -21.56 2.65 -1.33
CA GLU A 213 -21.19 3.00 -2.71
C GLU A 213 -22.19 2.39 -3.69
N PHE A 214 -22.59 1.14 -3.47
CA PHE A 214 -23.60 0.50 -4.30
C PHE A 214 -24.96 1.19 -4.17
N GLU A 215 -25.38 1.56 -2.96
CA GLU A 215 -26.62 2.32 -2.76
C GLU A 215 -26.57 3.69 -3.45
N THR A 216 -25.47 4.41 -3.29
CA THR A 216 -25.22 5.68 -4.01
C THR A 216 -25.31 5.49 -5.52
N ARG A 217 -24.75 4.38 -6.05
CA ARG A 217 -24.88 4.02 -7.46
C ARG A 217 -26.34 3.77 -7.85
N LEU A 218 -27.15 3.08 -7.03
CA LEU A 218 -28.57 2.88 -7.34
C LEU A 218 -29.32 4.20 -7.53
N PHE A 219 -28.98 5.25 -6.77
CA PHE A 219 -29.53 6.59 -6.99
C PHE A 219 -29.10 7.19 -8.33
N SER A 220 -27.83 7.05 -8.72
CA SER A 220 -27.33 7.59 -9.98
C SER A 220 -27.87 6.86 -11.22
N LEU A 221 -28.40 5.64 -11.07
CA LEU A 221 -29.03 4.90 -12.17
C LEU A 221 -30.37 5.49 -12.60
N GLY A 222 -31.08 6.23 -11.72
CA GLY A 222 -32.45 6.73 -11.97
C GLY A 222 -32.69 7.27 -13.39
N PRO A 223 -31.89 8.24 -13.86
CA PRO A 223 -32.00 8.80 -15.21
C PRO A 223 -31.76 7.81 -16.36
N LYS A 224 -31.05 6.70 -16.11
CA LYS A 224 -30.62 5.70 -17.10
C LYS A 224 -31.46 4.42 -17.11
N ILE A 225 -32.44 4.27 -16.22
CA ILE A 225 -33.17 3.00 -16.04
C ILE A 225 -33.83 2.50 -17.33
N ASP A 226 -34.40 3.38 -18.14
CA ASP A 226 -35.05 2.98 -19.38
C ASP A 226 -34.05 2.46 -20.43
N GLU A 227 -32.85 3.04 -20.46
CA GLU A 227 -31.74 2.56 -21.29
C GLU A 227 -31.25 1.18 -20.82
N ILE A 228 -31.06 1.02 -19.50
CA ILE A 228 -30.68 -0.24 -18.87
C ILE A 228 -31.69 -1.34 -19.19
N LEU A 229 -33.00 -1.05 -19.08
CA LEU A 229 -34.06 -2.00 -19.41
C LEU A 229 -34.08 -2.37 -20.89
N ALA A 230 -33.90 -1.41 -21.79
CA ALA A 230 -33.86 -1.65 -23.22
C ALA A 230 -32.70 -2.59 -23.58
N ASP A 231 -31.51 -2.33 -23.04
CA ASP A 231 -30.34 -3.17 -23.26
C ASP A 231 -30.46 -4.55 -22.64
N ALA A 232 -30.91 -4.63 -21.39
CA ALA A 232 -31.07 -5.90 -20.69
C ALA A 232 -32.05 -6.83 -21.42
N ARG A 233 -33.11 -6.27 -22.01
CA ARG A 233 -34.07 -7.01 -22.85
C ARG A 233 -33.46 -7.43 -24.18
N ARG A 234 -32.77 -6.51 -24.86
CA ARG A 234 -32.10 -6.78 -26.15
C ARG A 234 -31.07 -7.91 -26.01
N LEU A 235 -30.30 -7.89 -24.93
CA LEU A 235 -29.27 -8.89 -24.62
C LEU A 235 -29.84 -10.15 -23.95
N LYS A 236 -31.15 -10.19 -23.63
CA LYS A 236 -31.83 -11.31 -22.95
C LYS A 236 -31.20 -11.71 -21.61
N ILE A 237 -30.69 -10.73 -20.86
CA ILE A 237 -30.04 -10.93 -19.55
C ILE A 237 -30.89 -10.47 -18.37
N LEU A 238 -32.11 -9.97 -18.63
CA LEU A 238 -33.04 -9.50 -17.62
C LEU A 238 -33.71 -10.67 -16.87
N SER A 239 -33.51 -10.72 -15.55
CA SER A 239 -34.21 -11.67 -14.66
C SER A 239 -35.48 -11.06 -14.06
N PRO A 240 -36.45 -11.86 -13.57
CA PRO A 240 -37.64 -11.33 -12.88
C PRO A 240 -37.30 -10.47 -11.64
N SER A 241 -36.24 -10.83 -10.90
CA SER A 241 -35.83 -10.07 -9.71
C SER A 241 -35.13 -8.76 -10.06
N SER A 242 -34.30 -8.74 -11.12
CA SER A 242 -33.70 -7.49 -11.60
C SER A 242 -34.72 -6.57 -12.25
N ASP A 243 -35.72 -7.12 -12.97
CA ASP A 243 -36.81 -6.34 -13.55
C ASP A 243 -37.66 -5.65 -12.47
N ARG A 244 -38.05 -6.40 -11.42
CA ARG A 244 -38.73 -5.82 -10.24
C ARG A 244 -37.88 -4.75 -9.55
N GLY A 245 -36.59 -5.00 -9.39
CA GLY A 245 -35.65 -4.04 -8.80
C GLY A 245 -35.59 -2.74 -9.60
N LEU A 246 -35.33 -2.81 -10.91
CA LEU A 246 -35.31 -1.65 -11.80
C LEU A 246 -36.66 -0.91 -11.83
N ALA A 247 -37.79 -1.63 -11.82
CA ALA A 247 -39.12 -1.02 -11.78
C ALA A 247 -39.40 -0.28 -10.45
N LYS A 248 -38.79 -0.69 -9.34
CA LYS A 248 -38.84 0.05 -8.06
C LYS A 248 -37.95 1.30 -8.12
N LEU A 249 -36.72 1.16 -8.64
CA LEU A 249 -35.81 2.30 -8.82
C LEU A 249 -36.43 3.38 -9.73
N LYS A 250 -37.14 2.99 -10.79
CA LYS A 250 -37.86 3.91 -11.69
C LYS A 250 -38.91 4.76 -10.97
N ARG A 251 -39.46 4.23 -9.87
CA ARG A 251 -40.45 4.90 -9.00
C ARG A 251 -39.80 5.60 -7.81
N ASN A 252 -38.48 5.84 -7.85
CA ASN A 252 -37.69 6.41 -6.75
C ASN A 252 -37.73 5.59 -5.45
N ALA A 253 -37.98 4.28 -5.54
CA ALA A 253 -37.91 3.36 -4.41
C ALA A 253 -36.54 2.66 -4.38
N PHE A 254 -35.58 3.28 -3.68
CA PHE A 254 -34.18 2.85 -3.65
C PHE A 254 -33.87 1.78 -2.59
N ASN A 255 -34.74 1.60 -1.61
CA ASN A 255 -34.61 0.53 -0.62
C ASN A 255 -35.12 -0.80 -1.20
N LEU A 256 -34.23 -1.52 -1.90
CA LEU A 256 -34.54 -2.80 -2.51
C LEU A 256 -34.34 -3.96 -1.51
N PRO A 257 -35.26 -4.94 -1.44
CA PRO A 257 -35.02 -6.21 -0.75
C PRO A 257 -33.75 -6.89 -1.25
N ALA A 258 -33.04 -7.61 -0.39
CA ALA A 258 -31.76 -8.25 -0.71
C ALA A 258 -31.74 -9.06 -2.03
N PRO A 259 -32.77 -9.87 -2.36
CA PRO A 259 -32.80 -10.61 -3.64
C PRO A 259 -32.84 -9.71 -4.87
N GLU A 260 -33.53 -8.57 -4.80
CA GLU A 260 -33.63 -7.61 -5.89
C GLU A 260 -32.36 -6.75 -5.98
N LYS A 261 -31.82 -6.32 -4.83
CA LYS A 261 -30.52 -5.61 -4.73
C LYS A 261 -29.41 -6.45 -5.39
N TYR A 262 -29.35 -7.74 -5.07
CA TYR A 262 -28.39 -8.68 -5.66
C TYR A 262 -28.62 -8.88 -7.17
N ALA A 263 -29.87 -9.07 -7.60
CA ALA A 263 -30.18 -9.27 -9.01
C ALA A 263 -29.85 -8.04 -9.88
N VAL A 264 -30.08 -6.82 -9.37
CA VAL A 264 -29.67 -5.58 -10.04
C VAL A 264 -28.15 -5.49 -10.12
N LYS A 265 -27.43 -5.83 -9.04
CA LYS A 265 -25.96 -5.86 -9.04
C LYS A 265 -25.38 -6.81 -10.10
N GLU A 266 -25.91 -8.03 -10.17
CA GLU A 266 -25.49 -9.02 -11.19
C GLU A 266 -25.85 -8.58 -12.61
N LEU A 267 -26.99 -7.93 -12.81
CA LEU A 267 -27.37 -7.37 -14.12
C LEU A 267 -26.37 -6.31 -14.60
N LEU A 268 -26.01 -5.35 -13.74
CA LEU A 268 -25.03 -4.31 -14.09
C LEU A 268 -23.65 -4.90 -14.41
N LYS A 269 -23.24 -5.94 -13.67
CA LYS A 269 -22.00 -6.67 -13.95
C LYS A 269 -22.05 -7.31 -15.34
N LYS A 270 -23.13 -8.02 -15.68
CA LYS A 270 -23.31 -8.60 -17.03
C LYS A 270 -23.31 -7.54 -18.12
N LEU A 271 -23.93 -6.37 -17.90
CA LEU A 271 -23.93 -5.27 -18.88
C LEU A 271 -22.50 -4.76 -19.16
N SER A 272 -21.64 -4.67 -18.14
CA SER A 272 -20.25 -4.27 -18.33
C SER A 272 -19.43 -5.25 -19.18
N GLU A 273 -19.79 -6.54 -19.21
CA GLU A 273 -19.17 -7.53 -20.12
C GLU A 273 -19.51 -7.27 -21.60
N PHE A 274 -20.49 -6.41 -21.88
CA PHE A 274 -20.86 -5.94 -23.23
C PHE A 274 -20.48 -4.47 -23.48
N ASP A 275 -19.48 -3.94 -22.77
CA ASP A 275 -19.02 -2.54 -22.85
C ASP A 275 -20.11 -1.50 -22.56
N LYS A 276 -21.12 -1.86 -21.76
CA LYS A 276 -22.20 -0.97 -21.32
C LYS A 276 -22.05 -0.63 -19.85
N GLU A 277 -21.49 0.55 -19.57
CA GLU A 277 -21.28 1.04 -18.22
C GLU A 277 -22.38 2.01 -17.77
N TYR A 278 -23.08 1.61 -16.71
CA TYR A 278 -24.21 2.34 -16.13
C TYR A 278 -23.94 2.89 -14.75
#